data_AF-A0A7S2VR97-F1
#
_entry.id   AF-A0A7S2VR97-F1
#
_cell.length_a   1.000
_cell.length_b   1.000
_cell.length_c   1.000
_cell.angle_alpha   90.00
_cell.angle_beta   90.00
_cell.angle_gamma   90.00
#
_symmetry.space_group_name_H-M   'P 1'
#
loop_
_entity.id
_entity.type
_entity.pdbx_description
1 polymer ?
#
loop_
_entity_poly.entity_id
_entity_poly.type
_entity_poly.pdbx_seq_one_letter_code
_entity_poly.pdbx_strand_id
1 'polypeptide(L)'
;RVRSSTRSRAPRRHLLLLLGLRNASAGDWTDTLDHGGFRGFPTYEEANGLLDGWLDSYPMLLRREQIGQSYEGRSIFAYRLAAAGADVGSARWDKPQVLFTALMHSREPASLTVVLYIIGHLLETYRGQSPESLYVLENRDLWFIPFVNPDGYIANQLTPQHPVVRKNRRPTCPNKFKSGVDINRNFPLAWRRGRFPPCGEEYQGAAPFSEPETQALKIFCDRSAFVAAMNFHTFGSMLTHPYNYATTVQASRLQNSDDNEIYSELQSAFKFDLFGPAIKTVGYTAPGESDDWLYHAKGIISMSPEVGPESGNFFPPAKEIAGIDHRNYVRAMHLAVKAGCELSVVQTQQAGSSAILELRNTGLRACSGDSLVVTLGGLP
;
A
#
# COMPACT_ATOMS: atom_id res chain seq x y z
N ARG A 1 -30.42 -40.09 -4.16
CA ARG A 1 -31.50 -39.98 -5.17
C ARG A 1 -32.42 -38.83 -4.76
N VAL A 2 -32.25 -37.65 -5.35
CA VAL A 2 -33.27 -36.59 -5.42
C VAL A 2 -33.15 -36.03 -6.84
N ARG A 3 -34.22 -36.16 -7.62
CA ARG A 3 -34.39 -35.50 -8.92
C ARG A 3 -35.30 -34.29 -8.68
N SER A 4 -34.89 -33.11 -9.13
CA SER A 4 -35.85 -32.09 -9.55
C SER A 4 -35.34 -31.49 -10.86
N SER A 5 -36.28 -31.32 -11.79
CA SER A 5 -36.06 -30.92 -13.17
C SER A 5 -36.73 -29.56 -13.40
N THR A 6 -35.96 -28.54 -13.73
CA THR A 6 -36.43 -27.38 -14.49
C THR A 6 -35.28 -26.87 -15.36
N ARG A 7 -35.43 -27.05 -16.68
CA ARG A 7 -34.54 -26.52 -17.72
C ARG A 7 -34.92 -25.08 -18.06
N SER A 8 -33.88 -24.27 -18.25
CA SER A 8 -33.74 -23.24 -19.30
C SER A 8 -34.48 -21.91 -19.14
N ARG A 9 -33.71 -20.83 -18.94
CA ARG A 9 -33.34 -19.87 -20.01
C ARG A 9 -32.27 -18.89 -19.52
N ALA A 10 -31.04 -19.07 -19.99
CA ALA A 10 -30.01 -18.04 -19.97
C ALA A 10 -30.27 -17.03 -21.10
N PRO A 11 -30.12 -15.71 -20.89
CA PRO A 11 -29.96 -14.79 -22.00
C PRO A 11 -28.47 -14.58 -22.28
N ARG A 12 -28.06 -15.12 -23.43
CA ARG A 12 -26.83 -14.75 -24.16
C ARG A 12 -26.75 -13.22 -24.30
N ARG A 13 -25.82 -12.58 -23.61
CA ARG A 13 -25.30 -11.24 -23.94
C ARG A 13 -23.83 -11.12 -23.53
N HIS A 14 -22.97 -12.02 -23.98
CA HIS A 14 -21.51 -11.89 -23.85
C HIS A 14 -20.87 -12.48 -25.11
N LEU A 15 -21.10 -11.84 -26.27
CA LEU A 15 -20.38 -12.17 -27.50
C LEU A 15 -20.44 -11.01 -28.51
N LEU A 16 -19.90 -9.86 -28.13
CA LEU A 16 -19.54 -8.77 -29.07
C LEU A 16 -18.63 -7.76 -28.35
N LEU A 17 -17.38 -8.17 -28.11
CA LEU A 17 -16.27 -7.27 -27.81
C LEU A 17 -14.92 -8.00 -28.01
N LEU A 18 -14.82 -8.77 -29.10
CA LEU A 18 -13.59 -9.50 -29.47
C LEU A 18 -13.01 -9.09 -30.84
N LEU A 19 -13.49 -8.00 -31.43
CA LEU A 19 -12.94 -7.49 -32.68
C LEU A 19 -12.82 -5.98 -32.58
N GLY A 20 -11.60 -5.49 -32.40
CA GLY A 20 -11.32 -4.07 -32.62
C GLY A 20 -10.28 -3.38 -31.73
N LEU A 21 -9.32 -4.06 -31.10
CA LEU A 21 -8.12 -3.38 -30.57
C LEU A 21 -6.88 -4.28 -30.70
N ARG A 22 -6.47 -4.53 -31.95
CA ARG A 22 -5.07 -4.78 -32.27
C ARG A 22 -4.53 -3.49 -32.88
N ASN A 23 -3.79 -2.73 -32.07
CA ASN A 23 -2.66 -1.85 -32.42
C ASN A 23 -2.57 -0.64 -31.48
N ALA A 24 -2.03 -0.89 -30.29
CA ALA A 24 -0.79 -0.26 -29.89
C ALA A 24 -0.12 -1.27 -28.97
N SER A 25 1.06 -1.78 -29.33
CA SER A 25 1.95 -2.30 -28.31
C SER A 25 2.24 -1.11 -27.40
N ALA A 26 1.50 -0.98 -26.30
CA ALA A 26 2.05 -0.26 -25.17
C ALA A 26 3.43 -0.88 -24.96
N GLY A 27 4.48 -0.06 -25.02
CA GLY A 27 5.79 -0.53 -24.57
C GLY A 27 5.63 -1.17 -23.20
N ASP A 28 6.47 -2.15 -22.90
CA ASP A 28 6.47 -2.79 -21.59
C ASP A 28 6.56 -1.70 -20.51
N TRP A 29 5.47 -1.45 -19.77
CA TRP A 29 5.43 -0.36 -18.79
C TRP A 29 6.46 -0.57 -17.68
N THR A 30 6.94 -1.81 -17.51
CA THR A 30 8.05 -2.12 -16.62
C THR A 30 9.37 -1.48 -17.05
N ASP A 31 9.58 -1.23 -18.35
CA ASP A 31 10.75 -0.50 -18.87
C ASP A 31 10.83 0.91 -18.28
N THR A 32 9.68 1.58 -18.13
CA THR A 32 9.63 2.90 -17.49
C THR A 32 10.00 2.84 -16.00
N LEU A 33 9.68 1.73 -15.31
CA LEU A 33 10.04 1.54 -13.91
C LEU A 33 11.51 1.17 -13.74
N ASP A 34 12.03 0.28 -14.58
CA ASP A 34 13.38 -0.28 -14.48
C ASP A 34 14.45 0.63 -15.11
N HIS A 35 14.05 1.51 -16.04
CA HIS A 35 14.95 2.35 -16.82
C HIS A 35 14.51 3.83 -16.87
N GLY A 36 13.78 4.30 -15.87
CA GLY A 36 13.29 5.68 -15.81
C GLY A 36 14.39 6.75 -15.78
N GLY A 37 14.04 7.97 -16.22
CA GLY A 37 14.98 9.06 -16.46
C GLY A 37 15.66 9.62 -15.20
N PHE A 38 15.18 9.28 -14.01
CA PHE A 38 15.72 9.76 -12.73
C PHE A 38 16.56 8.68 -12.04
N ARG A 39 17.81 8.53 -12.51
CA ARG A 39 18.78 7.53 -12.02
C ARG A 39 18.27 6.08 -12.11
N GLY A 40 17.52 5.76 -13.15
CA GLY A 40 16.90 4.44 -13.33
C GLY A 40 15.48 4.35 -12.77
N PHE A 41 15.01 5.36 -12.02
CA PHE A 41 13.63 5.44 -11.53
C PHE A 41 12.80 6.42 -12.39
N PRO A 42 11.47 6.27 -12.47
CA PRO A 42 10.61 7.20 -13.19
C PRO A 42 10.74 8.63 -12.68
N THR A 43 10.85 9.61 -13.56
CA THR A 43 10.62 11.02 -13.25
C THR A 43 9.16 11.26 -12.81
N TYR A 44 8.87 12.45 -12.27
CA TYR A 44 7.49 12.81 -11.93
C TYR A 44 6.59 12.76 -13.17
N GLU A 45 7.11 13.23 -14.31
CA GLU A 45 6.42 13.25 -15.59
C GLU A 45 6.20 11.84 -16.16
N GLU A 46 7.23 10.98 -16.15
CA GLU A 46 7.11 9.59 -16.63
C GLU A 46 6.09 8.79 -15.81
N ALA A 47 6.15 8.89 -14.48
CA ALA A 47 5.21 8.21 -13.59
C ALA A 47 3.77 8.67 -13.78
N ASN A 48 3.53 10.00 -13.91
CA ASN A 48 2.19 10.50 -14.20
C ASN A 48 1.73 10.12 -15.61
N GLY A 49 2.64 10.07 -16.60
CA GLY A 49 2.35 9.58 -17.94
C GLY A 49 1.87 8.12 -17.95
N LEU A 50 2.50 7.24 -17.15
CA LEU A 50 2.03 5.87 -16.95
C LEU A 50 0.62 5.83 -16.33
N LEU A 51 0.42 6.58 -15.24
CA LEU A 51 -0.86 6.63 -14.53
C LEU A 51 -2.00 7.15 -15.42
N ASP A 52 -1.75 8.19 -16.21
CA ASP A 52 -2.71 8.72 -17.19
C ASP A 52 -3.00 7.69 -18.29
N GLY A 53 -1.98 7.01 -18.82
CA GLY A 53 -2.15 5.93 -19.79
C GLY A 53 -2.98 4.75 -19.25
N TRP A 54 -2.81 4.39 -17.97
CA TRP A 54 -3.61 3.38 -17.31
C TRP A 54 -5.05 3.84 -17.04
N LEU A 55 -5.26 5.10 -16.67
CA LEU A 55 -6.62 5.67 -16.52
C LEU A 55 -7.40 5.57 -17.82
N ASP A 56 -6.76 5.87 -18.96
CA ASP A 56 -7.38 5.79 -20.28
C ASP A 56 -7.62 4.34 -20.72
N SER A 57 -6.67 3.44 -20.42
CA SER A 57 -6.72 2.03 -20.86
C SER A 57 -7.62 1.14 -19.99
N TYR A 58 -7.87 1.54 -18.74
CA TYR A 58 -8.62 0.75 -17.74
C TYR A 58 -9.64 1.58 -16.95
N PRO A 59 -10.50 2.40 -17.59
CA PRO A 59 -11.39 3.35 -16.91
C PRO A 59 -12.46 2.70 -16.02
N MET A 60 -12.71 1.40 -16.22
CA MET A 60 -13.63 0.61 -15.40
C MET A 60 -12.99 0.06 -14.12
N LEU A 61 -11.65 0.01 -14.05
CA LEU A 61 -10.89 -0.54 -12.92
C LEU A 61 -10.18 0.56 -12.12
N LEU A 62 -9.53 1.50 -12.81
CA LEU A 62 -8.72 2.56 -12.22
C LEU A 62 -9.46 3.89 -12.25
N ARG A 63 -9.53 4.56 -11.10
CA ARG A 63 -10.07 5.92 -10.98
C ARG A 63 -9.11 6.79 -10.19
N ARG A 64 -9.03 8.07 -10.53
CA ARG A 64 -8.22 9.07 -9.83
C ARG A 64 -9.10 10.04 -9.06
N GLU A 65 -8.65 10.40 -7.87
CA GLU A 65 -9.23 11.44 -7.04
C GLU A 65 -8.14 12.38 -6.54
N GLN A 66 -8.36 13.70 -6.64
CA GLN A 66 -7.50 14.66 -5.97
C GLN A 66 -7.86 14.72 -4.49
N ILE A 67 -6.88 14.46 -3.62
CA ILE A 67 -7.08 14.46 -2.17
C ILE A 67 -6.54 15.72 -1.48
N GLY A 68 -5.76 16.52 -2.20
CA GLY A 68 -5.22 17.78 -1.71
C GLY A 68 -4.20 18.38 -2.67
N GLN A 69 -3.37 19.25 -2.13
CA GLN A 69 -2.23 19.84 -2.83
C GLN A 69 -1.01 19.84 -1.91
N SER A 70 0.18 19.81 -2.49
CA SER A 70 1.45 20.00 -1.80
C SER A 70 1.69 21.47 -1.45
N TYR A 71 2.77 21.75 -0.73
CA TYR A 71 3.15 23.12 -0.36
C TYR A 71 3.31 24.06 -1.57
N GLU A 72 3.91 23.59 -2.67
CA GLU A 72 4.10 24.35 -3.91
C GLU A 72 2.88 24.27 -4.86
N GLY A 73 1.74 23.74 -4.39
CA GLY A 73 0.46 23.78 -5.12
C GLY A 73 0.25 22.65 -6.13
N ARG A 74 1.04 21.57 -6.08
CA ARG A 74 0.83 20.40 -6.97
C ARG A 74 -0.24 19.49 -6.40
N SER A 75 -1.14 19.03 -7.26
CA SER A 75 -2.19 18.10 -6.85
C SER A 75 -1.59 16.81 -6.29
N ILE A 76 -2.12 16.38 -5.14
CA ILE A 76 -1.86 15.05 -4.58
C ILE A 76 -3.04 14.17 -4.98
N PHE A 77 -2.77 13.09 -5.70
CA PHE A 77 -3.78 12.19 -6.22
C PHE A 77 -3.76 10.84 -5.51
N ALA A 78 -4.95 10.34 -5.19
CA ALA A 78 -5.18 8.95 -4.83
C ALA A 78 -5.79 8.21 -6.03
N TYR A 79 -5.38 6.96 -6.24
CA TYR A 79 -5.84 6.10 -7.31
C TYR A 79 -6.56 4.90 -6.71
N ARG A 80 -7.84 4.73 -7.04
CA ARG A 80 -8.65 3.58 -6.64
C ARG A 80 -8.60 2.53 -7.74
N LEU A 81 -8.14 1.33 -7.41
CA LEU A 81 -8.13 0.16 -8.27
C LEU A 81 -9.06 -0.92 -7.71
N ALA A 82 -10.16 -1.18 -8.41
CA ALA A 82 -11.13 -2.21 -8.04
C ALA A 82 -12.00 -2.59 -9.24
N ALA A 83 -12.43 -3.85 -9.32
CA ALA A 83 -13.42 -4.27 -10.29
C ALA A 83 -14.80 -3.69 -9.95
N ALA A 84 -15.47 -3.13 -10.96
CA ALA A 84 -16.85 -2.68 -10.82
C ALA A 84 -17.78 -3.89 -10.72
N GLY A 85 -18.19 -4.24 -9.50
CA GLY A 85 -19.15 -5.30 -9.23
C GLY A 85 -20.16 -4.78 -8.21
N ALA A 86 -21.40 -4.60 -8.67
CA ALA A 86 -22.58 -4.07 -7.96
C ALA A 86 -22.50 -2.58 -7.55
N ASP A 87 -23.27 -1.77 -8.28
CA ASP A 87 -23.68 -0.40 -7.99
C ASP A 87 -22.61 0.71 -7.91
N VAL A 88 -22.38 1.28 -9.08
CA VAL A 88 -22.12 2.72 -9.24
C VAL A 88 -23.37 3.48 -8.74
N GLY A 89 -23.61 3.51 -7.43
CA GLY A 89 -24.79 4.19 -6.87
C GLY A 89 -25.20 3.84 -5.44
N SER A 90 -24.82 2.68 -4.88
CA SER A 90 -25.14 2.32 -3.48
C SER A 90 -23.87 2.25 -2.64
N ALA A 91 -23.96 2.79 -1.41
CA ALA A 91 -23.00 2.75 -0.31
C ALA A 91 -21.49 2.68 -0.68
N ARG A 92 -20.77 3.77 -0.40
CA ARG A 92 -19.32 3.95 -0.61
C ARG A 92 -18.38 2.90 0.05
N TRP A 93 -18.89 1.81 0.64
CA TRP A 93 -18.17 0.98 1.63
C TRP A 93 -18.34 -0.55 1.51
N ASP A 94 -18.79 -1.08 0.38
CA ASP A 94 -19.12 -2.53 0.31
C ASP A 94 -17.88 -3.45 0.29
N LYS A 95 -16.72 -2.94 -0.14
CA LYS A 95 -15.44 -3.68 -0.15
C LYS A 95 -14.46 -3.14 0.89
N PRO A 96 -13.72 -4.00 1.61
CA PRO A 96 -12.63 -3.58 2.49
C PRO A 96 -11.59 -2.78 1.71
N GLN A 97 -11.19 -1.63 2.28
CA GLN A 97 -10.27 -0.70 1.63
C GLN A 97 -8.85 -0.84 2.19
N VAL A 98 -7.87 -0.86 1.30
CA VAL A 98 -6.45 -0.95 1.66
C VAL A 98 -5.70 0.23 1.05
N LEU A 99 -4.90 0.92 1.88
CA LEU A 99 -4.14 2.08 1.46
C LEU A 99 -2.67 1.72 1.24
N PHE A 100 -2.12 2.07 0.08
CA PHE A 100 -0.70 1.99 -0.23
C PHE A 100 -0.17 3.38 -0.54
N THR A 101 0.88 3.82 0.14
CA THR A 101 1.49 5.13 -0.09
C THR A 101 2.97 5.02 -0.41
N ALA A 102 3.47 5.98 -1.17
CA ALA A 102 4.88 6.10 -1.52
C ALA A 102 5.33 7.57 -1.42
N LEU A 103 6.65 7.76 -1.38
CA LEU A 103 7.30 9.07 -1.39
C LEU A 103 6.78 10.00 -0.29
N MET A 104 6.60 9.48 0.93
CA MET A 104 6.55 10.35 2.09
C MET A 104 7.89 11.10 2.25
N HIS A 105 9.00 10.38 2.09
CA HIS A 105 10.29 11.00 1.87
C HIS A 105 10.65 10.98 0.39
N SER A 106 11.04 12.14 -0.12
CA SER A 106 11.20 12.36 -1.55
C SER A 106 12.46 11.76 -2.16
N ARG A 107 13.41 11.30 -1.36
CA ARG A 107 14.63 10.63 -1.84
C ARG A 107 14.48 9.11 -1.93
N GLU A 108 13.29 8.56 -1.77
CA GLU A 108 13.05 7.11 -1.63
C GLU A 108 12.30 6.54 -2.87
N PRO A 109 12.83 6.66 -4.10
CA PRO A 109 12.10 6.37 -5.34
C PRO A 109 11.70 4.90 -5.51
N ALA A 110 12.35 3.94 -4.85
CA ALA A 110 11.89 2.56 -4.92
C ALA A 110 10.52 2.34 -4.25
N SER A 111 10.10 3.23 -3.32
CA SER A 111 8.71 3.23 -2.84
C SER A 111 7.72 3.53 -3.98
N LEU A 112 8.07 4.45 -4.89
CA LEU A 112 7.25 4.82 -6.05
C LEU A 112 7.12 3.64 -7.02
N THR A 113 8.23 2.99 -7.39
CA THR A 113 8.19 1.86 -8.34
C THR A 113 7.40 0.70 -7.79
N VAL A 114 7.52 0.38 -6.49
CA VAL A 114 6.68 -0.64 -5.84
C VAL A 114 5.18 -0.32 -6.01
N VAL A 115 4.76 0.91 -5.73
CA VAL A 115 3.36 1.32 -5.88
C VAL A 115 2.89 1.25 -7.35
N LEU A 116 3.69 1.76 -8.29
CA LEU A 116 3.37 1.71 -9.72
C LEU A 116 3.32 0.27 -10.24
N TYR A 117 4.24 -0.58 -9.79
CA TYR A 117 4.30 -1.99 -10.15
C TYR A 117 3.04 -2.73 -9.69
N ILE A 118 2.59 -2.52 -8.45
CA ILE A 118 1.35 -3.14 -7.97
C ILE A 118 0.16 -2.73 -8.86
N ILE A 119 0.04 -1.45 -9.23
CA ILE A 119 -1.04 -0.97 -10.10
C ILE A 119 -0.96 -1.64 -11.48
N GLY A 120 0.18 -1.51 -12.17
CA GLY A 120 0.38 -2.03 -13.52
C GLY A 120 0.21 -3.55 -13.58
N HIS A 121 0.82 -4.27 -12.65
CA HIS A 121 0.75 -5.73 -12.59
C HIS A 121 -0.68 -6.23 -12.38
N LEU A 122 -1.45 -5.63 -11.47
CA LEU A 122 -2.86 -6.00 -11.26
C LEU A 122 -3.73 -5.68 -12.48
N LEU A 123 -3.50 -4.56 -13.17
CA LEU A 123 -4.24 -4.21 -14.38
C LEU A 123 -3.99 -5.20 -15.52
N GLU A 124 -2.73 -5.59 -15.75
CA GLU A 124 -2.38 -6.56 -16.78
C GLU A 124 -2.86 -7.97 -16.44
N THR A 125 -2.61 -8.42 -15.21
CA THR A 125 -3.00 -9.77 -14.79
C THR A 125 -4.52 -9.93 -14.67
N TYR A 126 -5.26 -8.87 -14.31
CA TYR A 126 -6.73 -8.88 -14.34
C TYR A 126 -7.25 -9.00 -15.78
N ARG A 127 -6.66 -8.26 -16.72
CA ARG A 127 -6.97 -8.42 -18.16
C ARG A 127 -6.66 -9.83 -18.65
N GLY A 128 -5.58 -10.43 -18.13
CA GLY A 128 -5.20 -11.83 -18.36
C GLY A 128 -6.02 -12.86 -17.58
N GLN A 129 -7.02 -12.45 -16.79
CA GLN A 129 -7.87 -13.31 -15.96
C GLN A 129 -7.09 -14.13 -14.91
N SER A 130 -6.01 -13.59 -14.35
CA SER A 130 -5.29 -14.22 -13.23
C SER A 130 -6.22 -14.36 -12.02
N PRO A 131 -6.37 -15.57 -11.43
CA PRO A 131 -7.25 -15.80 -10.28
C PRO A 131 -6.97 -14.88 -9.09
N GLU A 132 -5.69 -14.57 -8.82
CA GLU A 132 -5.31 -13.65 -7.73
C GLU A 132 -5.87 -12.25 -7.98
N SER A 133 -5.61 -11.69 -9.16
CA SER A 133 -6.07 -10.35 -9.53
C SER A 133 -7.60 -10.25 -9.60
N LEU A 134 -8.28 -11.29 -10.11
CA LEU A 134 -9.73 -11.37 -10.13
C LEU A 134 -10.26 -11.32 -8.70
N TYR A 135 -9.77 -12.21 -7.82
CA TYR A 135 -10.19 -12.27 -6.43
C TYR A 135 -9.97 -10.92 -5.72
N VAL A 136 -8.75 -10.38 -5.80
CA VAL A 136 -8.40 -9.14 -5.09
C VAL A 136 -9.24 -7.97 -5.58
N LEU A 137 -9.31 -7.72 -6.90
CA LEU A 137 -10.04 -6.55 -7.41
C LEU A 137 -11.56 -6.70 -7.32
N GLU A 138 -12.10 -7.92 -7.33
CA GLU A 138 -13.53 -8.16 -7.13
C GLU A 138 -13.95 -8.05 -5.67
N ASN A 139 -13.03 -8.19 -4.71
CA ASN A 139 -13.36 -8.25 -3.30
C ASN A 139 -12.70 -7.16 -2.44
N ARG A 140 -11.80 -6.34 -3.00
CA ARG A 140 -11.10 -5.25 -2.30
C ARG A 140 -11.16 -3.95 -3.08
N ASP A 141 -11.04 -2.87 -2.33
CA ASP A 141 -10.83 -1.51 -2.85
C ASP A 141 -9.40 -1.09 -2.52
N LEU A 142 -8.50 -1.23 -3.50
CA LEU A 142 -7.10 -0.85 -3.31
C LEU A 142 -6.95 0.64 -3.66
N TRP A 143 -6.35 1.40 -2.75
CA TRP A 143 -6.09 2.82 -2.92
C TRP A 143 -4.60 3.08 -2.88
N PHE A 144 -4.10 3.84 -3.85
CA PHE A 144 -2.68 4.14 -4.01
C PHE A 144 -2.44 5.64 -4.01
N ILE A 145 -1.44 6.11 -3.29
CA ILE A 145 -0.96 7.49 -3.33
C ILE A 145 0.53 7.45 -3.73
N PRO A 146 0.85 7.50 -5.03
CA PRO A 146 2.23 7.38 -5.51
C PRO A 146 3.12 8.56 -5.08
N PHE A 147 2.54 9.75 -4.94
CA PHE A 147 3.24 10.98 -4.59
C PHE A 147 2.60 11.64 -3.38
N VAL A 148 3.01 11.28 -2.16
CA VAL A 148 2.64 12.06 -0.97
C VAL A 148 3.40 13.39 -0.94
N ASN A 149 4.69 13.39 -1.31
CA ASN A 149 5.56 14.57 -1.37
C ASN A 149 6.06 14.85 -2.81
N PRO A 150 5.19 15.30 -3.74
CA PRO A 150 5.59 15.56 -5.11
C PRO A 150 6.65 16.67 -5.22
N ASP A 151 6.57 17.70 -4.38
CA ASP A 151 7.49 18.84 -4.43
C ASP A 151 8.92 18.42 -4.09
N GLY A 152 9.09 17.62 -3.04
CA GLY A 152 10.39 17.07 -2.68
C GLY A 152 10.95 16.18 -3.79
N TYR A 153 10.10 15.37 -4.41
CA TYR A 153 10.52 14.44 -5.46
C TYR A 153 11.05 15.18 -6.69
N ILE A 154 10.33 16.22 -7.11
CA ILE A 154 10.75 17.11 -8.21
C ILE A 154 12.03 17.86 -7.83
N ALA A 155 12.16 18.32 -6.58
CA ALA A 155 13.40 18.99 -6.15
C ALA A 155 14.63 18.08 -6.29
N ASN A 156 14.50 16.77 -6.04
CA ASN A 156 15.57 15.81 -6.26
C ASN A 156 15.90 15.60 -7.75
N GLN A 157 14.92 15.67 -8.64
CA GLN A 157 15.11 15.59 -10.10
C GLN A 157 15.84 16.82 -10.67
N LEU A 158 15.74 17.98 -10.00
CA LEU A 158 16.51 19.18 -10.35
C LEU A 158 17.99 19.10 -9.95
N THR A 159 18.35 18.18 -9.05
CA THR A 159 19.73 17.93 -8.62
C THR A 159 20.07 16.44 -8.68
N PRO A 160 19.99 15.80 -9.86
CA PRO A 160 20.05 14.34 -9.97
C PRO A 160 21.44 13.77 -9.64
N GLN A 161 22.48 14.60 -9.62
CA GLN A 161 23.81 14.19 -9.15
C GLN A 161 23.83 13.96 -7.63
N HIS A 162 23.01 14.69 -6.87
CA HIS A 162 22.94 14.64 -5.40
C HIS A 162 21.49 14.78 -4.87
N PRO A 163 20.60 13.80 -5.15
CA PRO A 163 19.18 13.85 -4.77
C PRO A 163 18.99 13.52 -3.26
N VAL A 164 19.33 14.49 -2.41
CA VAL A 164 19.37 14.30 -0.95
C VAL A 164 18.12 14.81 -0.22
N VAL A 165 17.21 15.49 -0.92
CA VAL A 165 16.02 16.09 -0.31
C VAL A 165 15.13 14.98 0.23
N ARG A 166 14.91 14.98 1.54
CA ARG A 166 14.01 14.05 2.24
C ARG A 166 12.62 14.66 2.43
N LYS A 167 12.62 15.86 3.01
CA LYS A 167 11.45 16.58 3.52
C LYS A 167 10.59 17.15 2.39
N ASN A 168 9.44 17.74 2.73
CA ASN A 168 8.69 18.56 1.77
C ASN A 168 9.43 19.88 1.47
N ARG A 169 8.82 20.80 0.71
CA ARG A 169 9.47 22.03 0.27
C ARG A 169 9.06 23.29 1.05
N ARG A 170 8.45 23.14 2.23
CA ARG A 170 8.16 24.29 3.11
C ARG A 170 9.47 25.04 3.47
N PRO A 171 9.54 26.37 3.35
CA PRO A 171 10.65 27.17 3.85
C PRO A 171 10.67 27.15 5.39
N THR A 172 11.62 26.42 5.98
CA THR A 172 11.75 26.29 7.44
C THR A 172 13.10 26.78 7.94
N CYS A 173 14.10 26.89 7.06
CA CYS A 173 15.40 27.41 7.43
C CYS A 173 16.22 27.93 6.23
N PRO A 174 17.34 28.66 6.45
CA PRO A 174 18.10 29.31 5.38
C PRO A 174 18.70 28.35 4.34
N ASN A 175 19.03 27.13 4.74
CA ASN A 175 19.57 26.13 3.81
C ASN A 175 18.41 25.47 3.04
N LYS A 176 18.27 25.80 1.74
CA LYS A 176 17.21 25.30 0.86
C LYS A 176 17.18 23.77 0.67
N PHE A 177 18.30 23.08 0.86
CA PHE A 177 18.37 21.61 0.78
C PHE A 177 17.93 20.94 2.08
N LYS A 178 18.19 21.59 3.22
CA LYS A 178 17.76 21.15 4.56
C LYS A 178 16.42 21.75 5.00
N SER A 179 15.83 22.62 4.20
CA SER A 179 14.52 23.20 4.44
C SER A 179 13.43 22.13 4.26
N GLY A 180 12.29 22.36 4.88
CA GLY A 180 11.13 21.47 4.79
C GLY A 180 10.75 20.88 6.14
N VAL A 181 9.63 20.20 6.15
CA VAL A 181 9.14 19.38 7.25
C VAL A 181 9.24 17.91 6.84
N ASP A 182 9.74 17.09 7.76
CA ASP A 182 9.63 15.64 7.66
C ASP A 182 8.14 15.30 7.86
N ILE A 183 7.46 15.01 6.77
CA ILE A 183 6.03 14.75 6.80
C ILE A 183 5.70 13.45 7.54
N ASN A 184 6.65 12.50 7.64
CA ASN A 184 6.52 11.33 8.50
C ASN A 184 7.01 11.58 9.95
N ARG A 185 7.05 12.85 10.37
CA ARG A 185 7.11 13.29 11.77
C ARG A 185 5.99 14.28 12.12
N ASN A 186 5.09 14.57 11.18
CA ASN A 186 4.10 15.65 11.30
C ASN A 186 2.71 15.17 11.77
N PHE A 187 2.57 13.94 12.27
CA PHE A 187 1.33 13.38 12.83
C PHE A 187 1.25 13.61 14.36
N PRO A 188 0.08 13.48 15.02
CA PRO A 188 -0.13 14.01 16.37
C PRO A 188 0.42 13.16 17.52
N LEU A 189 0.68 11.86 17.30
CA LEU A 189 1.08 10.96 18.38
C LEU A 189 2.51 11.17 18.81
N ALA A 190 2.69 11.38 20.12
CA ALA A 190 3.98 11.68 20.76
C ALA A 190 4.72 12.90 20.16
N TRP A 191 4.05 13.72 19.35
CA TRP A 191 4.59 14.94 18.77
C TRP A 191 4.85 15.99 19.85
N ARG A 192 5.99 16.69 19.78
CA ARG A 192 6.40 17.66 20.82
C ARG A 192 7.13 18.85 20.25
N ARG A 193 6.49 20.03 20.21
CA ARG A 193 7.09 21.27 19.68
C ARG A 193 8.54 21.44 20.14
N GLY A 194 9.43 21.73 19.20
CA GLY A 194 10.85 22.00 19.49
C GLY A 194 11.73 20.75 19.72
N ARG A 195 11.20 19.52 19.61
CA ARG A 195 12.01 18.29 19.70
C ARG A 195 13.14 18.24 18.67
N PHE A 196 12.87 18.73 17.46
CA PHE A 196 13.80 18.75 16.35
C PHE A 196 13.98 20.18 15.81
N PRO A 197 15.20 20.60 15.46
CA PRO A 197 15.46 21.94 14.95
C PRO A 197 14.92 22.11 13.50
N PRO A 198 14.50 23.31 13.07
CA PRO A 198 13.97 23.56 11.72
C PRO A 198 14.84 23.12 10.53
N CYS A 199 16.17 23.16 10.69
CA CYS A 199 17.13 22.65 9.68
C CYS A 199 17.45 21.14 9.81
N GLY A 200 16.87 20.43 10.78
CA GLY A 200 17.09 19.00 10.99
C GLY A 200 16.31 18.15 9.99
N GLU A 201 16.85 16.97 9.66
CA GLU A 201 16.19 15.99 8.75
C GLU A 201 14.85 15.50 9.30
N GLU A 202 14.69 15.45 10.63
CA GLU A 202 13.45 15.02 11.30
C GLU A 202 12.59 16.19 11.78
N TYR A 203 12.79 17.39 11.24
CA TYR A 203 11.98 18.54 11.65
C TYR A 203 10.49 18.28 11.43
N GLN A 204 9.75 18.12 12.51
CA GLN A 204 8.35 17.68 12.57
C GLN A 204 7.32 18.79 12.28
N GLY A 205 7.75 19.99 11.88
CA GLY A 205 6.85 21.13 11.64
C GLY A 205 6.47 21.93 12.89
N ALA A 206 5.58 22.91 12.71
CA ALA A 206 5.21 23.89 13.75
C ALA A 206 4.10 23.40 14.70
N ALA A 207 3.33 22.41 14.25
CA ALA A 207 2.24 21.71 14.93
C ALA A 207 1.99 20.37 14.19
N PRO A 208 1.29 19.38 14.78
CA PRO A 208 0.77 18.25 14.04
C PRO A 208 -0.12 18.70 12.88
N PHE A 209 -0.01 18.02 11.74
CA PHE A 209 -0.68 18.35 10.50
C PHE A 209 -0.44 19.80 10.03
N SER A 210 0.74 20.37 10.31
CA SER A 210 1.09 21.71 9.79
C SER A 210 1.30 21.72 8.28
N GLU A 211 1.53 20.57 7.67
CA GLU A 211 1.84 20.44 6.25
C GLU A 211 0.61 20.13 5.42
N PRO A 212 0.42 20.77 4.25
CA PRO A 212 -0.73 20.49 3.41
C PRO A 212 -0.75 19.04 2.90
N GLU A 213 0.42 18.40 2.75
CA GLU A 213 0.53 16.98 2.39
C GLU A 213 -0.08 16.07 3.47
N THR A 214 0.23 16.31 4.75
CA THR A 214 -0.31 15.50 5.86
C THR A 214 -1.76 15.85 6.17
N GLN A 215 -2.20 17.09 5.91
CA GLN A 215 -3.62 17.47 5.95
C GLN A 215 -4.43 16.74 4.87
N ALA A 216 -3.89 16.60 3.66
CA ALA A 216 -4.53 15.84 2.58
C ALA A 216 -4.74 14.37 2.98
N LEU A 217 -3.70 13.73 3.54
CA LEU A 217 -3.81 12.36 4.07
C LEU A 217 -4.82 12.26 5.21
N LYS A 218 -4.82 13.23 6.13
CA LYS A 218 -5.78 13.27 7.24
C LYS A 218 -7.21 13.30 6.72
N ILE A 219 -7.52 14.25 5.83
CA ILE A 219 -8.87 14.42 5.27
C ILE A 219 -9.29 13.17 4.49
N PHE A 220 -8.37 12.57 3.74
CA PHE A 220 -8.63 11.37 2.99
C PHE A 220 -8.92 10.16 3.89
N CYS A 221 -8.09 9.88 4.90
CA CYS A 221 -8.35 8.80 5.85
C CYS A 221 -9.56 9.07 6.77
N ASP A 222 -9.90 10.34 7.03
CA ASP A 222 -11.10 10.69 7.82
C ASP A 222 -12.41 10.34 7.11
N ARG A 223 -12.41 10.37 5.79
CA ARG A 223 -13.60 10.06 4.99
C ARG A 223 -13.57 8.68 4.34
N SER A 224 -12.55 7.88 4.61
CA SER A 224 -12.35 6.52 4.06
C SER A 224 -12.51 5.45 5.13
N ALA A 225 -12.82 4.21 4.71
CA ALA A 225 -12.98 3.06 5.60
C ALA A 225 -11.85 2.05 5.43
N PHE A 226 -10.62 2.56 5.40
CA PHE A 226 -9.42 1.74 5.37
C PHE A 226 -9.40 0.79 6.56
N VAL A 227 -9.03 -0.46 6.29
CA VAL A 227 -8.80 -1.47 7.34
C VAL A 227 -7.32 -1.75 7.53
N ALA A 228 -6.53 -1.52 6.48
CA ALA A 228 -5.11 -1.75 6.48
C ALA A 228 -4.39 -0.70 5.61
N ALA A 229 -3.15 -0.41 5.96
CA ALA A 229 -2.29 0.49 5.22
C ALA A 229 -0.84 0.01 5.18
N MET A 230 -0.18 0.21 4.05
CA MET A 230 1.26 0.05 3.88
C MET A 230 1.86 1.34 3.34
N ASN A 231 2.72 1.96 4.13
CA ASN A 231 3.46 3.15 3.73
C ASN A 231 4.88 2.78 3.33
N PHE A 232 5.13 2.66 2.02
CA PHE A 232 6.42 2.22 1.51
C PHE A 232 7.47 3.32 1.68
N HIS A 233 8.56 2.93 2.33
CA HIS A 233 9.76 3.73 2.57
C HIS A 233 10.99 3.03 1.98
N THR A 234 12.13 3.71 1.95
CA THR A 234 13.43 3.07 1.69
C THR A 234 14.50 3.58 2.66
N PHE A 235 15.48 2.78 3.07
CA PHE A 235 15.82 1.42 2.65
C PHE A 235 16.09 0.51 3.85
N GLY A 236 16.17 -0.80 3.62
CA GLY A 236 16.72 -1.73 4.61
C GLY A 236 16.08 -3.10 4.74
N SER A 237 15.21 -3.51 3.79
CA SER A 237 14.52 -4.80 3.79
C SER A 237 13.88 -5.15 5.14
N MET A 238 13.24 -4.16 5.77
CA MET A 238 12.64 -4.28 7.10
C MET A 238 11.16 -3.92 7.08
N LEU A 239 10.40 -4.39 8.06
CA LEU A 239 9.01 -4.01 8.26
C LEU A 239 8.86 -3.37 9.64
N THR A 240 8.48 -2.10 9.64
CA THR A 240 8.13 -1.40 10.87
C THR A 240 6.62 -1.44 11.08
N HIS A 241 6.18 -1.53 12.33
CA HIS A 241 4.77 -1.43 12.68
C HIS A 241 4.60 -0.74 14.05
N PRO A 242 3.44 -0.13 14.33
CA PRO A 242 3.19 0.55 15.59
C PRO A 242 3.49 -0.30 16.83
N TYR A 243 3.93 0.27 17.95
CA TYR A 243 4.10 1.71 18.16
C TYR A 243 5.56 2.17 17.94
N ASN A 244 5.78 2.98 16.91
CA ASN A 244 7.09 3.46 16.48
C ASN A 244 7.65 4.58 17.36
N TYR A 245 6.80 5.34 18.07
CA TYR A 245 7.25 6.32 19.06
C TYR A 245 7.81 5.69 20.34
N ALA A 246 7.57 4.40 20.58
CA ALA A 246 7.76 3.73 21.87
C ALA A 246 8.96 2.76 21.88
N THR A 247 9.47 2.42 23.07
CA THR A 247 10.43 1.31 23.20
C THR A 247 9.74 -0.04 22.93
N THR A 248 10.50 -1.10 22.65
CA THR A 248 9.92 -2.44 22.39
C THR A 248 8.99 -2.92 23.51
N VAL A 249 9.39 -2.71 24.77
CA VAL A 249 8.59 -3.11 25.94
C VAL A 249 7.33 -2.25 26.09
N GLN A 250 7.38 -0.98 25.69
CA GLN A 250 6.22 -0.10 25.72
C GLN A 250 5.26 -0.44 24.58
N ALA A 251 5.78 -0.62 23.36
CA ALA A 251 4.98 -0.97 22.18
C ALA A 251 4.17 -2.25 22.41
N SER A 252 4.79 -3.31 22.95
CA SER A 252 4.10 -4.58 23.20
C SER A 252 2.96 -4.49 24.23
N ARG A 253 2.95 -3.47 25.09
CA ARG A 253 1.87 -3.21 26.05
C ARG A 253 0.75 -2.35 25.47
N LEU A 254 1.02 -1.66 24.36
CA LEU A 254 0.08 -0.74 23.71
C LEU A 254 -0.68 -1.40 22.56
N GLN A 255 -0.10 -2.44 21.95
CA GLN A 255 -0.71 -3.19 20.85
C GLN A 255 -1.82 -4.14 21.34
N ASN A 256 -2.87 -4.27 20.54
CA ASN A 256 -3.91 -5.27 20.73
C ASN A 256 -3.34 -6.68 20.41
N SER A 257 -3.69 -7.69 21.23
CA SER A 257 -3.26 -9.07 21.01
C SER A 257 -3.76 -9.65 19.69
N ASP A 258 -4.97 -9.30 19.26
CA ASP A 258 -5.57 -9.85 18.04
C ASP A 258 -4.85 -9.30 16.80
N ASP A 259 -4.49 -8.02 16.81
CA ASP A 259 -3.73 -7.39 15.72
C ASP A 259 -2.29 -7.92 15.62
N ASN A 260 -1.72 -8.37 16.75
CA ASN A 260 -0.39 -8.98 16.77
C ASN A 260 -0.33 -10.30 16.00
N GLU A 261 -1.45 -11.02 15.84
CA GLU A 261 -1.49 -12.24 15.02
C GLU A 261 -1.21 -11.92 13.55
N ILE A 262 -1.75 -10.80 13.04
CA ILE A 262 -1.53 -10.35 11.65
C ILE A 262 -0.08 -9.97 11.42
N TYR A 263 0.50 -9.20 12.35
CA TYR A 263 1.91 -8.85 12.31
C TYR A 263 2.80 -10.10 12.36
N SER A 264 2.47 -11.05 13.23
CA SER A 264 3.21 -12.32 13.34
C SER A 264 3.11 -13.16 12.06
N GLU A 265 1.94 -13.21 11.43
CA GLU A 265 1.74 -13.91 10.16
C GLU A 265 2.57 -13.27 9.03
N LEU A 266 2.53 -11.94 8.89
CA LEU A 266 3.37 -11.22 7.94
C LEU A 266 4.86 -11.52 8.16
N GLN A 267 5.29 -11.55 9.43
CA GLN A 267 6.66 -11.91 9.77
C GLN A 267 7.01 -13.35 9.38
N SER A 268 6.11 -14.30 9.63
CA SER A 268 6.31 -15.70 9.27
C SER A 268 6.31 -15.94 7.76
N ALA A 269 5.41 -15.27 7.03
CA ALA A 269 5.25 -15.40 5.58
C ALA A 269 6.46 -14.83 4.82
N PHE A 270 6.96 -13.67 5.24
CA PHE A 270 7.98 -12.92 4.50
C PHE A 270 9.37 -12.95 5.11
N LYS A 271 9.50 -13.44 6.35
CA LYS A 271 10.77 -13.64 7.06
C LYS A 271 11.66 -12.39 7.04
N PHE A 272 11.11 -11.24 7.41
CA PHE A 272 11.93 -10.02 7.50
C PHE A 272 13.01 -10.19 8.57
N ASP A 273 14.26 -9.85 8.26
CA ASP A 273 15.34 -9.93 9.24
C ASP A 273 15.14 -8.93 10.38
N LEU A 274 14.61 -7.76 10.04
CA LEU A 274 14.24 -6.70 10.98
C LEU A 274 12.73 -6.45 10.90
N PHE A 275 12.05 -6.80 12.00
CA PHE A 275 10.60 -6.69 12.14
C PHE A 275 10.22 -6.22 13.54
N GLY A 276 9.36 -5.21 13.62
CA GLY A 276 8.87 -4.68 14.90
C GLY A 276 8.70 -3.16 14.91
N PRO A 277 8.57 -2.54 16.09
CA PRO A 277 8.58 -1.08 16.20
C PRO A 277 9.92 -0.50 15.74
N ALA A 278 9.91 0.77 15.31
CA ALA A 278 11.06 1.51 14.78
C ALA A 278 12.37 1.31 15.57
N ILE A 279 12.30 1.26 16.91
CA ILE A 279 13.49 1.07 17.77
C ILE A 279 14.19 -0.27 17.55
N LYS A 280 13.46 -1.33 17.18
CA LYS A 280 13.99 -2.68 16.91
C LYS A 280 14.50 -2.81 15.48
N THR A 281 13.96 -2.02 14.55
CA THR A 281 14.23 -2.10 13.12
C THR A 281 15.23 -1.05 12.69
N VAL A 282 14.81 0.21 12.59
CA VAL A 282 15.65 1.35 12.18
C VAL A 282 16.56 1.87 13.29
N GLY A 283 16.40 1.38 14.52
CA GLY A 283 17.31 1.63 15.64
C GLY A 283 17.03 2.89 16.46
N TYR A 284 15.89 3.57 16.23
CA TYR A 284 15.47 4.75 16.98
C TYR A 284 13.94 4.87 17.07
N THR A 285 13.43 5.71 17.97
CA THR A 285 11.98 5.98 18.08
C THR A 285 11.56 7.11 17.15
N ALA A 286 10.40 6.97 16.51
CA ALA A 286 9.87 7.88 15.51
C ALA A 286 8.53 8.49 15.95
N PRO A 287 8.50 9.48 16.87
CA PRO A 287 7.26 10.16 17.21
C PRO A 287 6.75 11.02 16.06
N GLY A 288 5.42 11.15 15.98
CA GLY A 288 4.74 11.91 14.95
C GLY A 288 4.77 11.25 13.57
N GLU A 289 5.11 9.96 13.50
CA GLU A 289 5.02 9.20 12.25
C GLU A 289 3.58 8.72 11.97
N SER A 290 3.32 8.36 10.71
CA SER A 290 1.98 8.15 10.18
C SER A 290 1.30 6.86 10.65
N ASP A 291 2.04 5.76 10.79
CA ASP A 291 1.49 4.44 11.09
C ASP A 291 0.90 4.40 12.49
N ASP A 292 1.58 4.98 13.48
CA ASP A 292 1.09 5.14 14.84
C ASP A 292 -0.25 5.86 14.84
N TRP A 293 -0.42 6.91 14.01
CA TRP A 293 -1.67 7.64 13.90
C TRP A 293 -2.78 6.84 13.21
N LEU A 294 -2.45 6.15 12.11
CA LEU A 294 -3.38 5.27 11.42
C LEU A 294 -3.89 4.17 12.36
N TYR A 295 -3.00 3.54 13.12
CA TYR A 295 -3.36 2.47 14.05
C TYR A 295 -4.17 3.00 15.23
N HIS A 296 -3.62 3.96 15.97
CA HIS A 296 -4.20 4.41 17.22
C HIS A 296 -5.48 5.23 17.05
N ALA A 297 -5.49 6.18 16.10
CA ALA A 297 -6.61 7.11 15.97
C ALA A 297 -7.66 6.64 14.97
N LYS A 298 -7.31 5.76 14.03
CA LYS A 298 -8.20 5.31 12.95
C LYS A 298 -8.55 3.83 13.01
N GLY A 299 -7.86 3.03 13.83
CA GLY A 299 -8.06 1.57 13.90
C GLY A 299 -7.64 0.85 12.61
N ILE A 300 -6.71 1.42 11.85
CA ILE A 300 -6.19 0.87 10.60
C ILE A 300 -4.94 0.05 10.93
N ILE A 301 -4.89 -1.23 10.51
CA ILE A 301 -3.66 -2.03 10.62
C ILE A 301 -2.61 -1.44 9.68
N SER A 302 -1.67 -0.68 10.24
CA SER A 302 -0.66 0.06 9.50
C SER A 302 0.73 -0.53 9.70
N MET A 303 1.59 -0.30 8.73
CA MET A 303 2.99 -0.71 8.72
C MET A 303 3.76 0.03 7.62
N SER A 304 5.07 0.18 7.82
CA SER A 304 5.97 0.78 6.84
C SER A 304 7.05 -0.22 6.45
N PRO A 305 6.94 -0.83 5.25
CA PRO A 305 8.05 -1.57 4.64
C PRO A 305 9.14 -0.61 4.18
N GLU A 306 10.36 -0.82 4.66
CA GLU A 306 11.58 -0.16 4.18
C GLU A 306 12.17 -1.02 3.06
N VAL A 307 11.81 -0.72 1.81
CA VAL A 307 12.12 -1.53 0.64
C VAL A 307 13.50 -1.20 0.07
N GLY A 308 14.03 -2.09 -0.77
CA GLY A 308 15.37 -1.94 -1.33
C GLY A 308 16.42 -2.78 -0.62
N PRO A 309 17.71 -2.58 -0.92
CA PRO A 309 18.79 -3.35 -0.33
C PRO A 309 18.92 -3.10 1.18
N GLU A 310 19.48 -4.08 1.88
CA GLU A 310 19.72 -4.03 3.33
C GLU A 310 20.69 -2.92 3.76
N SER A 311 21.47 -2.35 2.82
CA SER A 311 22.37 -1.23 3.11
C SER A 311 22.59 -0.26 1.95
N GLY A 312 22.91 0.99 2.31
CA GLY A 312 23.90 1.81 1.59
C GLY A 312 23.41 2.77 0.51
N ASN A 313 22.16 2.73 0.05
CA ASN A 313 21.74 3.66 -1.01
C ASN A 313 20.23 3.78 -1.18
N PHE A 314 19.70 5.01 -1.21
CA PHE A 314 18.29 5.26 -1.57
C PHE A 314 17.99 5.06 -3.07
N PHE A 315 19.04 5.03 -3.90
CA PHE A 315 18.97 4.86 -5.35
C PHE A 315 19.75 3.59 -5.77
N PRO A 316 19.23 2.38 -5.50
CA PRO A 316 19.88 1.14 -5.92
C PRO A 316 20.04 1.08 -7.45
N PRO A 317 20.96 0.25 -7.97
CA PRO A 317 21.13 0.06 -9.40
C PRO A 317 19.82 -0.38 -10.09
N ALA A 318 19.57 0.12 -11.30
CA ALA A 318 18.39 -0.19 -12.12
C ALA A 318 18.05 -1.70 -12.17
N LYS A 319 19.06 -2.57 -12.33
CA LYS A 319 18.90 -4.03 -12.36
C LYS A 319 18.27 -4.66 -11.10
N GLU A 320 18.20 -3.92 -9.99
CA GLU A 320 17.61 -4.40 -8.73
C GLU A 320 16.15 -3.98 -8.57
N ILE A 321 15.66 -3.01 -9.35
CA ILE A 321 14.32 -2.41 -9.21
C ILE A 321 13.23 -3.46 -9.36
N ALA A 322 13.16 -4.17 -10.50
CA ALA A 322 12.20 -5.26 -10.71
C ALA A 322 12.17 -6.30 -9.57
N GLY A 323 13.33 -6.66 -9.02
CA GLY A 323 13.42 -7.60 -7.91
C GLY A 323 12.88 -7.04 -6.59
N ILE A 324 13.07 -5.74 -6.35
CA ILE A 324 12.48 -5.03 -5.20
C ILE A 324 10.97 -4.94 -5.36
N ASP A 325 10.50 -4.56 -6.54
CA ASP A 325 9.07 -4.38 -6.85
C ASP A 325 8.32 -5.71 -6.70
N HIS A 326 8.80 -6.79 -7.34
CA HIS A 326 8.18 -8.11 -7.29
C HIS A 326 8.09 -8.66 -5.85
N ARG A 327 9.16 -8.53 -5.04
CA ARG A 327 9.13 -8.98 -3.64
C ARG A 327 8.07 -8.26 -2.81
N ASN A 328 7.85 -6.96 -3.08
CA ASN A 328 6.89 -6.16 -2.34
C ASN A 328 5.46 -6.25 -2.87
N TYR A 329 5.26 -6.62 -4.15
CA TYR A 329 3.95 -7.00 -4.67
C TYR A 329 3.34 -8.13 -3.86
N VAL A 330 4.08 -9.23 -3.64
CA VAL A 330 3.57 -10.39 -2.88
C VAL A 330 3.21 -10.00 -1.44
N ARG A 331 4.00 -9.11 -0.81
CA ARG A 331 3.73 -8.56 0.52
C ARG A 331 2.44 -7.74 0.55
N ALA A 332 2.27 -6.84 -0.41
CA ALA A 332 1.08 -6.03 -0.55
C ALA A 332 -0.17 -6.88 -0.80
N MET A 333 -0.07 -7.92 -1.64
CA MET A 333 -1.21 -8.80 -1.94
C MET A 333 -1.62 -9.65 -0.75
N HIS A 334 -0.67 -10.12 0.06
CA HIS A 334 -1.00 -10.82 1.30
C HIS A 334 -1.82 -9.91 2.24
N LEU A 335 -1.40 -8.65 2.44
CA LEU A 335 -2.19 -7.70 3.23
C LEU A 335 -3.56 -7.41 2.58
N ALA A 336 -3.60 -7.27 1.25
CA ALA A 336 -4.83 -7.04 0.52
C ALA A 336 -5.84 -8.18 0.70
N VAL A 337 -5.39 -9.44 0.67
CA VAL A 337 -6.23 -10.60 0.97
C VAL A 337 -6.69 -10.56 2.43
N LYS A 338 -5.78 -10.35 3.38
CA LYS A 338 -6.10 -10.25 4.82
C LYS A 338 -7.09 -9.14 5.15
N ALA A 339 -7.16 -8.07 4.36
CA ALA A 339 -8.05 -6.93 4.60
C ALA A 339 -9.55 -7.30 4.64
N GLY A 340 -9.97 -8.42 4.06
CA GLY A 340 -11.37 -8.84 4.07
C GLY A 340 -11.66 -10.04 4.94
N CYS A 341 -12.75 -10.74 4.64
CA CYS A 341 -12.98 -12.07 5.17
C CYS A 341 -12.01 -13.05 4.48
N GLU A 342 -11.25 -13.79 5.28
CA GLU A 342 -10.36 -14.85 4.82
C GLU A 342 -10.56 -16.07 5.72
N LEU A 343 -11.04 -17.17 5.15
CA LEU A 343 -11.19 -18.43 5.88
C LEU A 343 -9.94 -19.30 5.68
N SER A 344 -9.25 -19.60 6.76
CA SER A 344 -8.11 -20.53 6.75
C SER A 344 -8.46 -21.80 7.52
N VAL A 345 -7.91 -22.94 7.08
CA VAL A 345 -8.02 -24.21 7.80
C VAL A 345 -7.19 -24.12 9.08
N VAL A 346 -7.84 -24.26 10.23
CA VAL A 346 -7.18 -24.26 11.55
C VAL A 346 -7.06 -25.66 12.15
N GLN A 347 -7.95 -26.57 11.76
CA GLN A 347 -7.87 -27.96 12.19
C GLN A 347 -8.30 -28.91 11.07
N THR A 348 -7.67 -30.09 11.03
CA THR A 348 -8.09 -31.20 10.19
C THR A 348 -8.23 -32.44 11.06
N GLN A 349 -9.40 -33.07 11.01
CA GLN A 349 -9.65 -34.35 11.68
C GLN A 349 -9.98 -35.41 10.63
N GLN A 350 -9.27 -36.53 10.66
CA GLN A 350 -9.55 -37.68 9.78
C GLN A 350 -10.70 -38.51 10.36
N ALA A 351 -11.65 -38.87 9.51
CA ALA A 351 -12.83 -39.67 9.85
C ALA A 351 -13.10 -40.70 8.73
N GLY A 352 -12.39 -41.83 8.78
CA GLY A 352 -12.46 -42.86 7.74
C GLY A 352 -11.87 -42.37 6.41
N SER A 353 -12.63 -42.48 5.31
CA SER A 353 -12.26 -41.92 3.99
C SER A 353 -12.63 -40.44 3.82
N SER A 354 -12.89 -39.76 4.93
CA SER A 354 -13.30 -38.36 4.96
C SER A 354 -12.41 -37.52 5.86
N ALA A 355 -12.27 -36.23 5.53
CA ALA A 355 -11.62 -35.24 6.39
C ALA A 355 -12.63 -34.18 6.82
N ILE A 356 -12.60 -33.83 8.10
CA ILE A 356 -13.33 -32.70 8.68
C ILE A 356 -12.34 -31.53 8.79
N LEU A 357 -12.61 -30.46 8.06
CA LEU A 357 -11.84 -29.22 8.11
C LEU A 357 -12.59 -28.20 8.95
N GLU A 358 -11.93 -27.67 9.98
CA GLU A 358 -12.39 -26.50 10.69
C GLU A 358 -11.76 -25.27 10.04
N LEU A 359 -12.60 -24.39 9.51
CA LEU A 359 -12.20 -23.09 8.96
C LEU A 359 -12.44 -22.03 10.02
N ARG A 360 -11.49 -21.10 10.18
CA ARG A 360 -11.65 -19.89 10.99
C ARG A 360 -11.35 -18.67 10.14
N ASN A 361 -12.05 -17.58 10.41
CA ASN A 361 -11.69 -16.29 9.83
C ASN A 361 -10.33 -15.81 10.38
N THR A 362 -9.37 -15.59 9.50
CA THR A 362 -8.04 -15.03 9.76
C THR A 362 -7.85 -13.65 9.12
N GLY A 363 -8.91 -13.12 8.51
CA GLY A 363 -8.94 -11.79 7.91
C GLY A 363 -9.45 -10.70 8.85
N LEU A 364 -9.34 -9.46 8.39
CA LEU A 364 -9.65 -8.21 9.11
C LEU A 364 -11.13 -7.81 9.08
N ARG A 365 -11.96 -8.55 8.35
CA ARG A 365 -13.41 -8.35 8.33
C ARG A 365 -14.12 -9.65 8.62
N ALA A 366 -15.24 -9.56 9.30
CA ALA A 366 -16.08 -10.70 9.64
C ALA A 366 -16.50 -11.48 8.38
N CYS A 367 -16.57 -12.80 8.52
CA CYS A 367 -17.14 -13.68 7.50
C CYS A 367 -18.63 -13.90 7.80
N SER A 368 -19.44 -14.24 6.79
CA SER A 368 -20.79 -14.74 7.03
C SER A 368 -20.70 -16.17 7.60
N GLY A 369 -20.40 -16.28 8.90
CA GLY A 369 -20.05 -17.52 9.59
C GLY A 369 -18.55 -17.56 9.90
N ASP A 370 -18.18 -17.24 11.14
CA ASP A 370 -16.78 -17.12 11.57
C ASP A 370 -16.09 -18.48 11.78
N SER A 371 -16.86 -19.57 11.75
CA SER A 371 -16.35 -20.93 11.65
C SER A 371 -17.23 -21.81 10.76
N LEU A 372 -16.58 -22.59 9.90
CA LEU A 372 -17.24 -23.55 9.01
C LEU A 372 -16.59 -24.92 9.20
N VAL A 373 -17.42 -25.95 9.37
CA VAL A 373 -16.99 -27.35 9.38
C VAL A 373 -17.29 -27.96 8.02
N VAL A 374 -16.26 -28.33 7.26
CA VAL A 374 -16.40 -28.94 5.93
C VAL A 374 -16.01 -30.40 6.00
N THR A 375 -16.90 -31.30 5.59
CA THR A 375 -16.60 -32.73 5.44
C THR A 375 -16.28 -33.04 3.99
N LEU A 376 -15.02 -33.37 3.70
CA LEU A 376 -14.59 -33.86 2.39
C LEU A 376 -14.68 -35.39 2.40
N GLY A 377 -15.56 -35.99 1.60
CA GLY A 377 -15.69 -37.44 1.48
C GLY A 377 -15.02 -38.00 0.21
N GLY A 378 -14.42 -39.18 0.31
CA GLY A 378 -13.85 -39.91 -0.84
C GLY A 378 -12.40 -39.56 -1.14
N LEU A 379 -11.62 -39.18 -0.12
CA LEU A 379 -10.17 -39.09 -0.27
C LEU A 379 -9.61 -40.51 -0.44
N PRO A 380 -8.77 -40.76 -1.47
CA PRO A 380 -8.17 -42.07 -1.72
C PRO A 380 -7.21 -42.52 -0.61
#